data_AF-D2DR09-F1
#
_entry.id   AF-D2DR09-F1
#
_cell.length_a   1.000
_cell.length_b   1.000
_cell.length_c   1.000
_cell.angle_alpha   90.00
_cell.angle_beta   90.00
_cell.angle_gamma   90.00
#
_symmetry.space_group_name_H-M   'P 1'
#
loop_
_entity.id
_entity.type
_entity.pdbx_description
1 polymer ?
#
loop_
_entity_poly.entity_id
_entity_poly.type
_entity_poly.pdbx_seq_one_letter_code
_entity_poly.pdbx_strand_id
1 'polypeptide(L)'
;MVLPRDGLKNREGKPLRYDRVYYIGENDLYVPKDANGKYKNYDTPGEAFADTTEVMRKLIPAHVVFNGSVGALTGKNAMTAKVGETVLIVHSQANRDTRPHLIGGHGDYVWATGKF
;
A
#
# COMPACT_ATOMS: atom_id res chain seq x y z
N MET A 1 -3.16 12.14 5.02
CA MET A 1 -2.72 12.32 6.42
C MET A 1 -2.78 13.80 6.74
N VAL A 2 -3.37 14.20 7.87
CA VAL A 2 -3.37 15.59 8.33
C VAL A 2 -2.81 15.60 9.74
N LEU A 3 -1.70 16.31 9.98
CA LEU A 3 -1.04 16.31 11.27
C LEU A 3 -1.75 17.25 12.27
N PRO A 4 -1.92 16.84 13.54
CA PRO A 4 -2.23 17.77 14.62
C PRO A 4 -1.18 18.90 14.67
N ARG A 5 -1.62 20.09 15.07
CA ARG A 5 -0.75 21.27 15.16
C ARG A 5 0.50 21.04 16.02
N ASP A 6 0.38 20.22 17.07
CA ASP A 6 1.48 19.89 18.00
C ASP A 6 2.21 18.57 17.65
N GLY A 7 1.93 17.99 16.48
CA GLY A 7 2.49 16.70 16.07
C GLY A 7 1.81 15.47 16.68
N LEU A 8 2.38 14.29 16.40
CA LEU A 8 1.87 13.00 16.88
C LEU A 8 2.10 12.86 18.38
N LYS A 9 1.16 12.20 19.07
CA LYS A 9 1.26 11.90 20.50
C LYS A 9 0.90 10.45 20.75
N ASN A 10 1.55 9.82 21.73
CA ASN A 10 1.17 8.48 22.16
C ASN A 10 -0.13 8.50 23.01
N ARG A 11 -0.55 7.35 23.52
CA ARG A 11 -1.78 7.23 24.33
C ARG A 11 -1.76 8.09 25.61
N GLU A 12 -0.59 8.31 26.19
CA GLU A 12 -0.41 9.14 27.39
C GLU A 12 -0.24 10.63 27.05
N GLY A 13 -0.35 11.03 25.77
CA GLY A 13 -0.19 12.41 25.32
C GLY A 13 1.27 12.86 25.16
N LYS A 14 2.24 11.95 25.29
CA LYS A 14 3.66 12.26 25.09
C LYS A 14 3.98 12.42 23.60
N PRO A 15 4.82 13.40 23.20
CA PRO A 15 5.17 13.60 21.79
C PRO A 15 5.84 12.37 21.17
N LEU A 16 5.44 12.02 19.95
CA LEU A 16 6.09 11.04 19.09
C LEU A 16 6.70 11.77 17.89
N ARG A 17 8.00 11.54 17.66
CA ARG A 17 8.74 12.10 16.53
C ARG A 17 9.23 10.95 15.66
N TYR A 18 9.22 11.16 14.35
CA TYR A 18 9.83 10.28 13.37
C TYR A 18 10.94 11.04 12.66
N ASP A 19 12.01 10.34 12.34
CA ASP A 19 13.13 10.88 11.56
C ASP A 19 12.87 10.78 10.07
N ARG A 20 12.04 9.81 9.67
CA ARG A 20 11.67 9.54 8.28
C ARG A 20 10.23 9.11 8.14
N VAL A 21 9.65 9.43 6.98
CA VAL A 21 8.32 8.97 6.60
C VAL A 21 8.36 8.30 5.22
N TYR A 22 7.67 7.17 5.09
CA TYR A 22 7.37 6.54 3.81
C TYR A 22 5.86 6.48 3.59
N TYR A 23 5.44 6.56 2.33
CA TYR A 23 4.08 6.31 1.91
C TYR A 23 4.03 5.10 0.99
N ILE A 24 3.23 4.11 1.38
CA ILE A 24 3.00 2.87 0.64
C ILE A 24 1.55 2.86 0.18
N GLY A 25 1.37 2.91 -1.14
CA GLY A 25 0.08 2.68 -1.78
C GLY A 25 -0.01 1.22 -2.19
N GLU A 26 -0.99 0.49 -1.66
CA GLU A 26 -1.29 -0.87 -2.09
C GLU A 26 -2.46 -0.85 -3.08
N ASN A 27 -2.29 -1.59 -4.18
CA ASN A 27 -3.29 -1.68 -5.25
C ASN A 27 -3.63 -3.14 -5.54
N ASP A 28 -4.92 -3.47 -5.47
CA ASP A 28 -5.49 -4.71 -6.01
C ASP A 28 -5.91 -4.49 -7.48
N LEU A 29 -5.21 -5.15 -8.40
CA LEU A 29 -5.37 -5.00 -9.84
C LEU A 29 -6.11 -6.19 -10.44
N TYR A 30 -7.09 -5.91 -11.30
CA TYR A 30 -7.95 -6.89 -11.94
C TYR A 30 -7.65 -6.93 -13.44
N VAL A 31 -6.69 -7.76 -13.83
CA VAL A 31 -6.20 -7.82 -15.23
C VAL A 31 -6.86 -9.00 -15.96
N PRO A 32 -7.64 -8.77 -17.03
CA PRO A 32 -8.27 -9.85 -17.79
C PRO A 32 -7.28 -10.79 -18.47
N LYS A 33 -7.71 -12.05 -18.65
CA LYS A 33 -6.97 -13.08 -19.39
C LYS A 33 -7.73 -13.48 -20.65
N ASP A 34 -7.00 -13.88 -21.68
CA ASP A 34 -7.55 -14.49 -22.90
C ASP A 34 -7.94 -15.96 -22.69
N ALA A 35 -8.47 -16.60 -23.73
CA ALA A 35 -8.88 -18.01 -23.71
C ALA A 35 -7.73 -18.99 -23.43
N ASN A 36 -6.48 -18.57 -23.63
CA ASN A 36 -5.27 -19.35 -23.37
C ASN A 36 -4.67 -19.06 -21.99
N GLY A 37 -5.30 -18.18 -21.20
CA GLY A 37 -4.85 -17.80 -19.86
C GLY A 37 -3.77 -16.73 -19.81
N LYS A 38 -3.42 -16.08 -20.94
CA LYS A 38 -2.46 -14.98 -20.99
C LYS A 38 -3.17 -13.65 -20.67
N TYR A 39 -2.50 -12.76 -19.93
CA TYR A 39 -3.06 -11.42 -19.68
C TYR A 39 -3.23 -10.63 -20.98
N LYS A 40 -4.38 -9.96 -21.10
CA LYS A 40 -4.73 -9.14 -22.27
C LYS A 40 -4.06 -7.77 -22.19
N ASN A 41 -3.67 -7.25 -23.35
CA ASN A 41 -3.32 -5.85 -23.56
C ASN A 41 -4.44 -5.18 -24.36
N TYR A 42 -4.61 -3.89 -24.17
CA TYR A 42 -5.64 -3.08 -24.82
C TYR A 42 -4.98 -1.80 -25.35
N ASP A 43 -5.47 -1.28 -26.48
CA ASP A 43 -4.91 -0.08 -27.09
C ASP A 43 -5.42 1.18 -26.40
N THR A 44 -6.62 1.11 -25.82
CA THR A 44 -7.24 2.21 -25.07
C THR A 44 -7.82 1.75 -23.72
N PRO A 45 -7.95 2.66 -22.74
CA PRO A 45 -8.62 2.33 -21.47
C PRO A 45 -10.10 1.89 -21.64
N GLY A 46 -10.78 2.39 -22.68
CA GLY A 46 -12.20 2.08 -22.93
C GLY A 46 -12.42 0.62 -23.34
N GLU A 47 -11.51 0.07 -24.15
CA GLU A 47 -11.56 -1.34 -24.58
C GLU A 47 -11.40 -2.32 -23.41
N ALA A 48 -10.63 -1.93 -22.39
CA ALA A 48 -10.42 -2.77 -21.20
C ALA A 48 -11.62 -2.78 -20.24
N PHE A 49 -12.54 -1.82 -20.35
CA PHE A 49 -13.52 -1.53 -19.31
C PHE A 49 -14.45 -2.71 -19.00
N ALA A 50 -15.06 -3.31 -20.03
CA ALA A 50 -16.02 -4.40 -19.86
C ALA A 50 -15.35 -5.63 -19.21
N ASP A 51 -14.26 -6.09 -19.81
CA ASP A 51 -13.51 -7.27 -19.34
C ASP A 51 -12.95 -7.05 -17.92
N THR A 52 -12.41 -5.87 -17.64
CA THR A 52 -11.89 -5.53 -16.30
C THR A 52 -13.00 -5.55 -15.27
N THR A 53 -14.18 -4.99 -15.60
CA THR A 53 -15.36 -5.01 -14.73
C THR A 53 -15.82 -6.44 -14.44
N GLU A 54 -15.79 -7.34 -15.43
CA GLU A 54 -16.10 -8.76 -15.22
C GLU A 54 -15.13 -9.45 -14.26
N VAL A 55 -13.83 -9.14 -14.34
CA VAL A 55 -12.83 -9.68 -13.41
C VAL A 55 -12.99 -9.09 -12.02
N MET A 56 -13.25 -7.79 -11.90
CA MET A 56 -13.51 -7.09 -10.62
C MET A 56 -14.67 -7.73 -9.85
N ARG A 57 -15.77 -8.07 -10.54
CA ARG A 57 -16.95 -8.70 -9.94
C ARG A 57 -16.66 -10.06 -9.29
N LYS A 58 -15.53 -10.70 -9.62
CA LYS A 58 -15.10 -11.96 -8.99
C LYS A 58 -14.40 -11.77 -7.66
N LEU A 59 -14.02 -10.53 -7.29
CA LEU A 59 -13.34 -10.17 -6.03
C LEU A 59 -11.98 -10.84 -5.81
N ILE A 60 -11.39 -11.39 -6.88
CA ILE A 60 -10.08 -12.05 -6.86
C ILE A 60 -9.14 -11.21 -7.73
N PRO A 61 -8.24 -10.41 -7.12
CA PRO A 61 -7.29 -9.62 -7.89
C PRO A 61 -6.26 -10.52 -8.57
N ALA A 62 -5.86 -10.13 -9.78
CA ALA A 62 -4.78 -10.79 -10.51
C ALA A 62 -3.42 -10.45 -9.88
N HIS A 63 -3.28 -9.22 -9.37
CA HIS A 63 -2.07 -8.74 -8.70
C HIS A 63 -2.44 -7.88 -7.50
N VAL A 64 -1.67 -7.98 -6.42
CA VAL A 64 -1.70 -7.03 -5.30
C VAL A 64 -0.28 -6.52 -5.14
N VAL A 65 -0.08 -5.21 -5.33
CA VAL A 65 1.25 -4.60 -5.46
C VAL A 65 1.37 -3.34 -4.62
N PHE A 66 2.59 -3.08 -4.14
CA PHE A 66 2.95 -1.78 -3.59
C PHE A 66 3.47 -0.86 -4.68
N ASN A 67 3.08 0.40 -4.64
CA ASN A 67 3.55 1.49 -5.49
C ASN A 67 3.55 1.15 -7.00
N GLY A 68 2.52 0.42 -7.45
CA GLY A 68 2.19 0.24 -8.86
C GLY A 68 2.79 -0.98 -9.58
N SER A 69 3.76 -1.71 -9.00
CA SER A 69 4.31 -2.91 -9.64
C SER A 69 4.90 -3.93 -8.67
N VAL A 70 4.99 -5.20 -9.11
CA VAL A 70 5.72 -6.23 -8.38
C VAL A 70 7.17 -5.78 -8.19
N GLY A 71 7.65 -5.78 -6.94
CA GLY A 71 9.02 -5.38 -6.61
C GLY A 71 9.30 -3.87 -6.68
N ALA A 72 8.28 -3.00 -6.75
CA ALA A 72 8.50 -1.54 -6.85
C ALA A 72 9.40 -0.98 -5.72
N LEU A 73 9.28 -1.54 -4.51
CA LEU A 73 10.00 -1.12 -3.30
C LEU A 73 11.14 -2.09 -2.92
N THR A 74 11.80 -2.71 -3.91
CA THR A 74 12.91 -3.66 -3.68
C THR A 74 14.18 -3.27 -4.44
N GLY A 75 15.28 -3.99 -4.17
CA GLY A 75 16.58 -3.77 -4.81
C GLY A 75 17.08 -2.34 -4.60
N LYS A 76 17.40 -1.64 -5.69
CA LYS A 76 17.85 -0.24 -5.65
C LYS A 76 16.79 0.74 -5.11
N ASN A 77 15.51 0.34 -5.13
CA ASN A 77 14.38 1.14 -4.62
C ASN A 77 13.96 0.72 -3.21
N ALA A 78 14.73 -0.14 -2.55
CA ALA A 78 14.41 -0.59 -1.20
C ALA A 78 14.36 0.60 -0.23
N MET A 79 13.35 0.60 0.63
CA MET A 79 13.27 1.55 1.73
C MET A 79 14.45 1.33 2.68
N THR A 80 15.13 2.41 3.06
CA THR A 80 16.28 2.37 3.98
C THR A 80 15.96 3.04 5.30
N ALA A 81 16.65 2.60 6.36
CA ALA A 81 16.67 3.22 7.68
C ALA A 81 18.01 2.89 8.34
N LYS A 82 18.36 3.57 9.43
CA LYS A 82 19.50 3.24 10.29
C LYS A 82 19.02 2.74 11.64
N VAL A 83 19.83 1.93 12.32
CA VAL A 83 19.57 1.55 13.71
C VAL A 83 19.43 2.82 14.56
N GLY A 84 18.38 2.90 15.37
CA GLY A 84 18.03 4.07 16.18
C GLY A 84 17.14 5.09 15.48
N GLU A 85 16.91 4.97 14.17
CA GLU A 85 15.99 5.83 13.42
C GLU A 85 14.53 5.41 13.64
N THR A 86 13.65 6.38 13.91
CA THR A 86 12.20 6.15 13.99
C THR A 86 11.56 6.45 12.64
N VAL A 87 10.88 5.45 12.07
CA VAL A 87 10.24 5.56 10.74
C VAL A 87 8.72 5.53 10.87
N LEU A 88 8.05 6.55 10.33
CA LEU A 88 6.61 6.54 10.11
C LEU A 88 6.30 5.90 8.77
N ILE A 89 5.52 4.82 8.77
CA ILE A 89 5.04 4.18 7.53
C ILE A 89 3.55 4.47 7.40
N VAL A 90 3.20 5.27 6.39
CA VAL A 90 1.81 5.52 6.01
C VAL A 90 1.42 4.48 4.96
N HIS A 91 0.47 3.62 5.30
CA HIS A 91 -0.06 2.60 4.39
C HIS A 91 -1.48 2.96 3.96
N SER A 92 -1.80 2.79 2.68
CA SER A 92 -3.15 2.99 2.16
C SER A 92 -3.60 1.82 1.29
N GLN A 93 -4.90 1.56 1.36
CA GLN A 93 -5.63 0.65 0.49
C GLN A 93 -7.02 1.29 0.34
N ALA A 94 -7.45 1.53 -0.90
CA ALA A 94 -8.69 2.26 -1.19
C ALA A 94 -9.92 1.37 -1.46
N ASN A 95 -9.74 0.08 -1.74
CA ASN A 95 -10.78 -0.81 -2.28
C ASN A 95 -10.93 -2.15 -1.52
N ARG A 96 -9.88 -2.67 -0.90
CA ARG A 96 -9.83 -4.01 -0.30
C ARG A 96 -9.00 -4.02 0.98
N ASP A 97 -9.41 -4.81 1.96
CA ASP A 97 -8.66 -4.94 3.20
C ASP A 97 -7.24 -5.48 2.98
N THR A 98 -6.31 -4.95 3.78
CA THR A 98 -4.92 -5.38 3.87
C THR A 98 -4.47 -5.47 5.33
N ARG A 99 -3.39 -6.21 5.57
CA ARG A 99 -2.83 -6.47 6.90
C ARG A 99 -1.31 -6.26 6.89
N PRO A 100 -0.83 -5.00 6.91
CA PRO A 100 0.60 -4.70 6.83
C PRO A 100 1.37 -5.38 7.96
N HIS A 101 2.56 -5.86 7.66
CA HIS A 101 3.46 -6.50 8.63
C HIS A 101 4.91 -6.17 8.30
N LEU A 102 5.72 -5.92 9.33
CA LEU A 102 7.15 -5.71 9.22
C LEU A 102 7.88 -6.97 9.71
N ILE A 103 8.35 -7.80 8.77
CA ILE A 103 9.07 -9.03 9.11
C ILE A 103 10.34 -8.68 9.89
N GLY A 104 10.49 -9.26 11.09
CA GLY A 104 11.63 -9.00 11.97
C GLY A 104 11.54 -7.71 12.80
N GLY A 105 10.41 -6.99 12.72
CA GLY A 105 10.14 -5.80 13.51
C GLY A 105 8.72 -5.77 14.05
N HIS A 106 8.27 -4.59 14.50
CA HIS A 106 6.92 -4.35 15.01
C HIS A 106 6.43 -2.96 14.59
N GLY A 107 5.13 -2.71 14.75
CA GLY A 107 4.58 -1.35 14.79
C GLY A 107 4.48 -0.90 16.23
N ASP A 108 5.46 -0.12 16.72
CA ASP A 108 5.50 0.33 18.12
C ASP A 108 4.26 1.17 18.48
N TYR A 109 3.80 1.99 17.53
CA TYR A 109 2.56 2.76 17.62
C TYR A 109 1.80 2.66 16.30
N VAL A 110 0.56 2.18 16.34
CA VAL A 110 -0.25 1.94 15.15
C VAL A 110 -1.61 2.60 15.28
N TRP A 111 -1.88 3.58 14.41
CA TRP A 111 -3.23 4.10 14.19
C TRP A 111 -3.87 3.36 13.01
N ALA A 112 -4.40 2.16 13.27
CA ALA A 112 -4.90 1.27 12.22
C ALA A 112 -6.01 1.90 11.36
N THR A 113 -6.83 2.77 11.94
CA THR A 113 -7.90 3.52 11.23
C THR A 113 -7.44 4.86 10.66
N GLY A 114 -6.15 5.18 10.81
CA GLY A 114 -5.52 6.38 10.25
C GLY A 114 -6.06 7.69 10.82
N LYS A 115 -6.48 7.71 12.11
CA LYS A 115 -6.88 8.89 12.86
C LYS A 115 -6.07 8.95 14.15
N PHE A 116 -5.50 10.11 14.44
CA PHE A 116 -4.56 10.37 15.52
C PHE A 116 -4.65 11.82 15.99
#